data_AF-A0A7C7VN79-F1
#
_entry.id   AF-A0A7C7VN79-F1
#
_cell.length_a   1.000
_cell.length_b   1.000
_cell.length_c   1.000
_cell.angle_alpha   90.00
_cell.angle_beta   90.00
_cell.angle_gamma   90.00
#
_symmetry.space_group_name_H-M   'P 1'
#
loop_
_entity.id
_entity.type
_entity.pdbx_description
1 polymer ?
#
loop_
_entity_poly.entity_id
_entity_poly.type
_entity_poly.pdbx_seq_one_letter_code
_entity_poly.pdbx_strand_id
1 'polypeptide(L)'
;MTSVKIEIGQECNGCGICVRICPARAFTVIEQKAVLSGICSFACDHCAAACPQQAITTDLFEAETFNFSSFTQKPASPVPGTLSELVKLMRARRSCRLYQDRAVSRQILTDLVKIAITAPSGTNSQKWTFSIIDNRQGVIEFGSKIAAYYQKLNRLAEKKWLRKLLKICGQPKLDHYYEEYYDSISEGLDLWYEKNEDRLFHGASAVILIGARPEASCPREDALLATQNILLAAENMGLGTCLIGFAVEAMHRDHKIQATLKIPAAETIYSVITLGYPEFTFKRPAQRRRIAINWIN
;
A
#
# COMPACT_ATOMS: atom_id res chain seq x y z
N MET A 1 11.07 -19.70 -4.19
CA MET A 1 10.14 -19.96 -3.08
C MET A 1 10.93 -19.85 -1.80
N THR A 2 10.45 -19.08 -0.82
CA THR A 2 11.10 -19.02 0.51
C THR A 2 10.90 -20.38 1.17
N SER A 3 11.98 -21.09 1.48
CA SER A 3 11.90 -22.34 2.25
C SER A 3 11.57 -21.99 3.70
N VAL A 4 10.55 -22.63 4.26
CA VAL A 4 10.15 -22.48 5.66
C VAL A 4 10.49 -23.74 6.41
N LYS A 5 11.14 -23.57 7.56
CA LYS A 5 11.34 -24.65 8.52
C LYS A 5 10.10 -24.76 9.40
N ILE A 6 9.53 -25.95 9.46
CA ILE A 6 8.39 -26.26 10.32
C ILE A 6 8.81 -27.36 11.28
N GLU A 7 8.64 -27.13 12.57
CA GLU A 7 8.87 -28.13 13.61
C GLU A 7 7.54 -28.47 14.30
N ILE A 8 7.38 -29.76 14.64
CA ILE A 8 6.19 -30.27 15.31
C ILE A 8 6.62 -30.87 16.65
N GLY A 9 6.17 -30.26 17.73
CA GLY A 9 6.52 -30.62 19.09
C GLY A 9 5.81 -31.87 19.61
N GLN A 10 6.23 -32.30 20.80
CA GLN A 10 5.74 -33.53 21.45
C GLN A 10 4.31 -33.38 21.98
N GLU A 11 3.91 -32.16 22.27
CA GLU A 11 2.58 -31.71 22.69
C GLU A 11 1.51 -31.86 21.59
N CYS A 12 1.90 -32.24 20.37
CA CYS A 12 0.96 -32.59 19.32
C CYS A 12 0.13 -33.82 19.70
N ASN A 13 -1.19 -33.68 19.69
CA ASN A 13 -2.16 -34.75 19.96
C ASN A 13 -2.89 -35.26 18.69
N GLY A 14 -2.44 -34.87 17.51
CA GLY A 14 -2.99 -35.40 16.25
C GLY A 14 -4.38 -34.89 15.88
N CYS A 15 -4.87 -33.78 16.43
CA CYS A 15 -6.20 -33.24 16.15
C CYS A 15 -6.50 -32.90 14.67
N GLY A 16 -5.47 -32.84 13.82
CA GLY A 16 -5.61 -32.69 12.36
C GLY A 16 -6.01 -31.29 11.87
N ILE A 17 -6.03 -30.26 12.73
CA ILE A 17 -6.38 -28.88 12.31
C ILE A 17 -5.43 -28.38 11.22
N CYS A 18 -4.12 -28.60 11.37
CA CYS A 18 -3.10 -28.21 10.38
C CYS A 18 -3.34 -28.85 9.00
N VAL A 19 -3.86 -30.08 8.95
CA VAL A 19 -4.22 -30.77 7.70
C VAL A 19 -5.41 -30.09 7.03
N ARG A 20 -6.45 -29.76 7.80
CA ARG A 20 -7.69 -29.16 7.27
C ARG A 20 -7.50 -27.71 6.82
N ILE A 21 -6.69 -26.93 7.53
CA ILE A 21 -6.50 -25.50 7.23
C ILE A 21 -5.50 -25.26 6.11
N CYS A 22 -4.59 -26.21 5.84
CA CYS A 22 -3.50 -26.01 4.89
C CYS A 22 -3.98 -26.22 3.44
N PRO A 23 -4.09 -25.17 2.60
CA PRO A 23 -4.47 -25.34 1.19
C PRO A 23 -3.43 -26.12 0.38
N ALA A 24 -2.15 -26.10 0.78
CA ALA A 24 -1.10 -26.88 0.15
C ALA A 24 -1.12 -28.37 0.53
N ARG A 25 -1.97 -28.78 1.48
CA ARG A 25 -2.01 -30.15 2.03
C ARG A 25 -0.63 -30.65 2.47
N ALA A 26 0.14 -29.76 3.11
CA ALA A 26 1.52 -30.05 3.51
C ALA A 26 1.62 -31.05 4.68
N PHE A 27 0.52 -31.29 5.39
CA PHE A 27 0.48 -32.12 6.59
C PHE A 27 -0.38 -33.38 6.39
N THR A 28 0.01 -34.46 7.05
CA THR A 28 -0.84 -35.63 7.34
C THR A 28 -0.80 -35.95 8.84
N VAL A 29 -1.65 -36.87 9.30
CA VAL A 29 -1.61 -37.39 10.68
C VAL A 29 -1.23 -38.85 10.63
N ILE A 30 -0.16 -39.22 11.35
CA ILE A 30 0.33 -40.59 11.49
C ILE A 30 0.48 -40.87 12.98
N GLU A 31 -0.07 -41.98 13.47
CA GLU A 31 0.04 -42.39 14.89
C GLU A 31 -0.33 -41.27 15.89
N GLN A 32 -1.42 -40.55 15.63
CA GLN A 32 -1.87 -39.40 16.43
C GLN A 32 -0.87 -38.22 16.50
N LYS A 33 0.03 -38.08 15.53
CA LYS A 33 0.86 -36.88 15.39
C LYS A 33 0.75 -36.28 14.00
N ALA A 34 0.75 -34.95 13.95
CA ALA A 34 0.90 -34.25 12.69
C ALA A 34 2.32 -34.49 12.16
N VAL A 35 2.43 -34.73 10.86
CA VAL A 35 3.70 -34.93 10.16
C VAL A 35 3.69 -34.07 8.91
N LEU A 36 4.81 -33.41 8.62
CA LEU A 36 5.00 -32.70 7.35
C LEU A 36 5.27 -33.75 6.25
N SER A 37 4.31 -33.92 5.34
CA SER A 37 4.39 -34.93 4.26
C SER A 37 4.37 -34.31 2.86
N GLY A 38 4.15 -33.00 2.75
CA GLY A 38 4.15 -32.25 1.49
C GLY A 38 4.97 -30.97 1.58
N ILE A 39 4.87 -30.14 0.55
CA ILE A 39 5.62 -28.87 0.45
C ILE A 39 4.76 -27.72 0.98
N CYS A 40 5.28 -26.94 1.92
CA CYS A 40 4.66 -25.69 2.36
C CYS A 40 4.93 -24.58 1.32
N SER A 41 4.06 -24.46 0.32
CA SER A 41 4.22 -23.48 -0.77
C SER A 41 3.83 -22.04 -0.41
N PHE A 42 3.15 -21.83 0.73
CA PHE A 42 2.57 -20.53 1.11
C PHE A 42 3.30 -19.82 2.23
N ALA A 43 3.99 -20.55 3.10
CA ALA A 43 4.74 -19.93 4.20
C ALA A 43 3.88 -18.96 5.05
N CYS A 44 2.62 -19.32 5.34
CA CYS A 44 1.60 -18.42 5.90
C CYS A 44 1.33 -18.57 7.40
N ASP A 45 1.97 -19.52 8.07
CA ASP A 45 1.88 -19.76 9.52
C ASP A 45 0.51 -20.12 10.10
N HIS A 46 -0.54 -20.23 9.27
CA HIS A 46 -1.87 -20.58 9.75
C HIS A 46 -1.91 -21.91 10.52
N CYS A 47 -1.00 -22.84 10.24
CA CYS A 47 -0.89 -24.09 10.99
C CYS A 47 -0.41 -23.87 12.44
N ALA A 48 0.56 -22.99 12.67
CA ALA A 48 1.03 -22.63 14.01
C ALA A 48 -0.04 -21.82 14.75
N ALA A 49 -0.55 -20.76 14.10
CA ALA A 49 -1.55 -19.87 14.68
C ALA A 49 -2.86 -20.59 15.10
N ALA A 50 -3.28 -21.62 14.34
CA ALA A 50 -4.49 -22.38 14.64
C ALA A 50 -4.26 -23.60 15.54
N CYS A 51 -3.02 -23.92 15.92
CA CYS A 51 -2.72 -25.13 16.68
C CYS A 51 -3.15 -24.97 18.15
N PRO A 52 -4.15 -25.73 18.64
CA PRO A 52 -4.65 -25.58 20.00
C PRO A 52 -3.66 -26.03 21.06
N GLN A 53 -2.72 -26.90 20.69
CA GLN A 53 -1.64 -27.38 21.55
C GLN A 53 -0.39 -26.51 21.45
N GLN A 54 -0.40 -25.47 20.60
CA GLN A 54 0.80 -24.69 20.25
C GLN A 54 1.97 -25.56 19.76
N ALA A 55 1.64 -26.72 19.17
CA ALA A 55 2.58 -27.77 18.83
C ALA A 55 3.39 -27.55 17.54
N ILE A 56 3.13 -26.47 16.82
CA ILE A 56 3.74 -26.21 15.51
C ILE A 56 4.44 -24.87 15.60
N THR A 57 5.73 -24.86 15.25
CA THR A 57 6.54 -23.65 15.19
C THR A 57 7.10 -23.47 13.77
N THR A 58 7.29 -22.21 13.37
CA THR A 58 7.89 -21.85 12.07
C THR A 58 9.00 -20.82 12.27
N ASP A 59 9.94 -20.77 11.33
CA ASP A 59 11.04 -19.79 11.30
C ASP A 59 10.68 -18.49 10.55
N LEU A 60 9.39 -18.26 10.32
CA LEU A 60 8.90 -17.18 9.46
C LEU A 60 8.90 -15.80 10.11
N PHE A 61 8.81 -15.74 11.43
CA PHE A 61 8.61 -14.48 12.14
C PHE A 61 9.79 -14.17 13.04
N GLU A 62 10.44 -13.05 12.75
CA GLU A 62 11.28 -12.37 13.72
C GLU A 62 10.37 -11.69 14.73
N ALA A 63 10.52 -12.03 16.02
CA ALA A 63 9.74 -11.45 17.11
C ALA A 63 9.78 -9.90 17.13
N GLU A 64 10.82 -9.31 16.56
CA GLU A 64 11.03 -7.85 16.51
C GLU A 64 10.15 -7.13 15.47
N THR A 65 9.58 -7.86 14.50
CA THR A 65 8.81 -7.28 13.39
C THR A 65 7.62 -6.45 13.89
N PHE A 66 6.96 -6.90 14.96
CA PHE A 66 5.79 -6.25 15.56
C PHE A 66 6.10 -5.47 16.84
N ASN A 67 7.38 -5.18 17.11
CA ASN A 67 7.74 -4.22 18.15
C ASN A 67 7.55 -2.79 17.60
N PHE A 68 6.49 -2.12 18.04
CA PHE A 68 6.19 -0.74 17.67
C PHE A 68 6.92 0.24 18.57
N SER A 69 7.45 1.31 17.98
CA SER A 69 8.28 2.31 18.68
C SER A 69 7.54 3.63 18.92
N SER A 70 6.54 3.92 18.11
CA SER A 70 5.73 5.15 18.18
C SER A 70 4.47 5.01 19.04
N PHE A 71 4.11 3.80 19.45
CA PHE A 71 2.98 3.54 20.35
C PHE A 71 3.16 2.23 21.13
N THR A 72 2.42 2.09 22.24
CA THR A 72 2.38 0.86 23.03
C THR A 72 1.26 -0.06 22.56
N GLN A 73 1.59 -1.29 22.18
CA GLN A 73 0.61 -2.31 21.86
C GLN A 73 0.07 -2.97 23.14
N LYS A 74 -1.25 -3.01 23.31
CA LYS A 74 -1.89 -3.82 24.36
C LYS A 74 -1.87 -5.30 23.97
N PRO A 75 -1.89 -6.24 24.93
CA PRO A 75 -1.92 -7.67 24.64
C PRO A 75 -3.03 -8.03 23.66
N ALA A 76 -2.73 -8.92 22.71
CA ALA A 76 -3.67 -9.30 21.66
C ALA A 76 -4.88 -10.04 22.26
N SER A 77 -6.07 -9.44 22.13
CA SER A 77 -7.33 -10.20 22.08
C SER A 77 -7.42 -10.86 20.71
N PRO A 78 -8.03 -12.06 20.55
CA PRO A 78 -8.17 -12.72 19.24
C PRO A 78 -8.81 -11.83 18.16
N VAL A 79 -9.73 -10.96 18.57
CA VAL A 79 -10.24 -9.85 17.75
C VAL A 79 -10.41 -8.63 18.67
N PRO A 80 -9.49 -7.66 18.65
CA PRO A 80 -9.59 -6.48 19.50
C PRO A 80 -10.54 -5.41 18.92
N GLY A 81 -11.22 -4.66 19.81
CA GLY A 81 -12.10 -3.54 19.46
C GLY A 81 -13.52 -3.93 19.04
N THR A 82 -14.36 -2.93 18.75
CA THR A 82 -15.73 -3.13 18.29
C THR A 82 -15.89 -2.83 16.80
N LEU A 83 -16.85 -3.49 16.12
CA LEU A 83 -17.22 -3.15 14.74
C LEU A 83 -17.60 -1.67 14.59
N SER A 84 -18.24 -1.09 15.61
CA SER A 84 -18.62 0.33 15.61
C SER A 84 -17.41 1.25 15.53
N GLU A 85 -16.36 0.97 16.31
CA GLU A 85 -15.10 1.73 16.28
C GLU A 85 -14.38 1.58 14.95
N LEU A 86 -14.31 0.35 14.42
CA LEU A 86 -13.70 0.09 13.12
C LEU A 86 -14.42 0.88 12.00
N VAL A 87 -15.75 0.83 11.97
CA VAL A 87 -16.55 1.57 10.98
C VAL A 87 -16.38 3.08 11.16
N LYS A 88 -16.31 3.59 12.39
CA LYS A 88 -16.03 5.02 12.65
C LYS A 88 -14.68 5.42 12.07
N LEU A 89 -13.61 4.64 12.29
CA LEU A 89 -12.29 4.89 11.71
C LEU A 89 -12.31 4.86 10.18
N MET A 90 -12.92 3.83 9.59
CA MET A 90 -13.05 3.72 8.12
C MET A 90 -13.82 4.90 7.51
N ARG A 91 -14.80 5.45 8.24
CA ARG A 91 -15.56 6.65 7.82
C ARG A 91 -14.83 7.96 8.10
N ALA A 92 -13.99 8.00 9.13
CA ALA A 92 -13.18 9.14 9.49
C ALA A 92 -12.13 9.40 8.41
N ARG A 93 -11.41 8.35 7.97
CA ARG A 93 -10.31 8.43 6.99
C ARG A 93 -10.68 9.19 5.72
N ARG A 94 -9.88 10.21 5.37
CA ARG A 94 -10.05 11.07 4.17
C ARG A 94 -8.74 11.25 3.39
N SER A 95 -8.86 11.85 2.21
CA SER A 95 -7.72 12.40 1.48
C SER A 95 -7.38 13.78 2.04
N CYS A 96 -6.28 13.87 2.78
CA CYS A 96 -5.74 15.12 3.34
C CYS A 96 -4.99 15.90 2.26
N ARG A 97 -5.33 17.17 2.08
CA ARG A 97 -4.77 18.04 1.02
C ARG A 97 -4.28 19.39 1.52
N LEU A 98 -4.13 19.53 2.84
CA LEU A 98 -3.52 20.67 3.51
C LEU A 98 -2.81 20.13 4.75
N TYR A 99 -1.49 20.32 4.79
CA TYR A 99 -0.62 19.80 5.82
C TYR A 99 0.05 20.93 6.60
N GLN A 100 0.26 20.72 7.89
CA GLN A 100 1.11 21.58 8.72
C GLN A 100 2.57 21.44 8.30
N ASP A 101 3.37 22.47 8.55
CA ASP A 101 4.84 22.40 8.46
C ASP A 101 5.43 21.68 9.69
N ARG A 102 5.09 20.40 9.81
CA ARG A 102 5.54 19.51 10.89
C ARG A 102 5.98 18.17 10.32
N ALA A 103 7.24 17.83 10.55
CA ALA A 103 7.82 16.57 10.11
C ALA A 103 7.17 15.35 10.80
N VAL A 104 7.00 14.27 10.06
CA VAL A 104 6.64 12.94 10.58
C VAL A 104 7.93 12.20 10.94
N SER A 105 8.01 11.64 12.15
CA SER A 105 9.23 10.94 12.58
C SER A 105 9.44 9.64 11.80
N ARG A 106 10.70 9.24 11.61
CA ARG A 106 11.05 7.95 10.99
C ARG A 106 10.42 6.77 11.72
N GLN A 107 10.35 6.82 13.05
CA GLN A 107 9.69 5.80 13.88
C GLN A 107 8.24 5.58 13.46
N ILE A 108 7.47 6.66 13.26
CA ILE A 108 6.08 6.57 12.79
C ILE A 108 6.05 5.99 11.36
N LEU A 109 6.91 6.46 10.45
CA LEU A 109 6.95 5.95 9.08
C LEU A 109 7.28 4.45 9.03
N THR A 110 8.23 4.00 9.86
CA THR A 110 8.58 2.58 10.00
C THR A 110 7.43 1.77 10.60
N ASP A 111 6.78 2.26 11.65
CA ASP A 111 5.63 1.59 12.25
C ASP A 111 4.45 1.49 11.28
N LEU A 112 4.22 2.50 10.44
CA LEU A 112 3.22 2.42 9.36
C LEU A 112 3.55 1.32 8.35
N VAL A 113 4.82 1.13 7.97
CA VAL A 113 5.23 0.00 7.11
C VAL A 113 5.02 -1.34 7.81
N LYS A 114 5.36 -1.46 9.11
CA LYS A 114 5.07 -2.66 9.91
C LYS A 114 3.57 -2.97 9.98
N ILE A 115 2.72 -1.94 10.03
CA ILE A 115 1.26 -2.11 9.96
C ILE A 115 0.83 -2.50 8.54
N ALA A 116 1.48 -1.95 7.50
CA ALA A 116 1.17 -2.26 6.11
C ALA A 116 1.29 -3.76 5.81
N ILE A 117 2.35 -4.42 6.32
CA ILE A 117 2.62 -5.85 6.08
C ILE A 117 1.67 -6.80 6.82
N THR A 118 0.75 -6.28 7.64
CA THR A 118 -0.38 -7.06 8.18
C THR A 118 -1.48 -7.30 7.15
N ALA A 119 -1.39 -6.66 5.97
CA ALA A 119 -2.30 -6.91 4.86
C ALA A 119 -2.10 -8.33 4.29
N PRO A 120 -3.15 -8.98 3.78
CA PRO A 120 -2.99 -10.21 3.03
C PRO A 120 -2.28 -9.94 1.70
N SER A 121 -1.58 -10.94 1.17
CA SER A 121 -1.09 -10.97 -0.22
C SER A 121 -1.55 -12.22 -0.95
N GLY A 122 -1.66 -12.12 -2.28
CA GLY A 122 -1.86 -13.26 -3.17
C GLY A 122 -0.80 -14.32 -2.90
N THR A 123 -1.26 -15.55 -2.64
CA THR A 123 -0.43 -16.71 -2.23
C THR A 123 0.48 -16.47 -1.02
N ASN A 124 0.18 -15.45 -0.20
CA ASN A 124 1.06 -14.97 0.87
C ASN A 124 2.49 -14.65 0.37
N SER A 125 2.61 -14.14 -0.86
CA SER A 125 3.91 -13.90 -1.50
C SER A 125 4.72 -12.79 -0.82
N GLN A 126 4.04 -11.82 -0.18
CA GLN A 126 4.62 -10.68 0.54
C GLN A 126 5.73 -9.95 -0.25
N LYS A 127 5.57 -9.86 -1.57
CA LYS A 127 6.55 -9.25 -2.48
C LYS A 127 6.39 -7.73 -2.63
N TRP A 128 5.68 -7.10 -1.71
CA TRP A 128 5.57 -5.65 -1.64
C TRP A 128 6.93 -5.01 -1.33
N THR A 129 7.11 -3.78 -1.78
CA THR A 129 8.27 -2.95 -1.47
C THR A 129 7.80 -1.58 -1.00
N PHE A 130 8.56 -0.97 -0.09
CA PHE A 130 8.24 0.31 0.51
C PHE A 130 9.44 1.24 0.37
N SER A 131 9.29 2.32 -0.40
CA SER A 131 10.29 3.38 -0.51
C SER A 131 9.77 4.63 0.17
N ILE A 132 10.56 5.22 1.06
CA ILE A 132 10.12 6.32 1.93
C ILE A 132 10.95 7.56 1.63
N ILE A 133 10.25 8.67 1.36
CA ILE A 133 10.81 10.02 1.37
C ILE A 133 10.34 10.66 2.67
N ASP A 134 11.26 10.95 3.58
CA ASP A 134 10.96 11.27 4.99
C ASP A 134 11.06 12.77 5.33
N ASN A 135 11.29 13.62 4.32
CA ASN A 135 11.46 15.05 4.52
C ASN A 135 10.88 15.86 3.35
N ARG A 136 10.47 17.10 3.66
CA ARG A 136 9.76 17.99 2.73
C ARG A 136 10.57 18.30 1.47
N GLN A 137 11.87 18.52 1.62
CA GLN A 137 12.77 18.83 0.49
C GLN A 137 12.80 17.68 -0.52
N GLY A 138 12.94 16.44 -0.05
CA GLY A 138 12.86 15.26 -0.92
C GLY A 138 11.51 15.11 -1.63
N VAL A 139 10.40 15.49 -0.96
CA VAL A 139 9.06 15.48 -1.58
C VAL A 139 8.97 16.52 -2.71
N ILE A 140 9.52 17.71 -2.50
CA ILE A 140 9.59 18.76 -3.55
C ILE A 140 10.46 18.31 -4.73
N GLU A 141 11.62 17.72 -4.46
CA GLU A 141 12.50 17.20 -5.50
C GLU A 141 11.82 16.12 -6.33
N PHE A 142 11.12 15.18 -5.68
CA PHE A 142 10.31 14.19 -6.36
C PHE A 142 9.19 14.83 -7.19
N GLY A 143 8.47 15.80 -6.62
CA GLY A 143 7.43 16.57 -7.32
C GLY A 143 7.95 17.31 -8.55
N SER A 144 9.16 17.83 -8.53
CA SER A 144 9.78 18.48 -9.68
C SER A 144 9.93 17.53 -10.88
N LYS A 145 10.19 16.24 -10.64
CA LYS A 145 10.29 15.21 -11.69
C LYS A 145 8.92 14.90 -12.28
N ILE A 146 7.89 14.80 -11.43
CA ILE A 146 6.51 14.59 -11.86
C ILE A 146 6.01 15.80 -12.68
N ALA A 147 6.26 17.02 -12.20
CA ALA A 147 5.91 18.25 -12.90
C ALA A 147 6.58 18.33 -14.28
N ALA A 148 7.89 18.03 -14.37
CA ALA A 148 8.61 18.00 -15.64
C ALA A 148 8.07 16.94 -16.63
N TYR A 149 7.59 15.80 -16.13
CA TYR A 149 6.92 14.80 -16.96
C TYR A 149 5.60 15.35 -17.54
N TYR A 150 4.73 15.90 -16.69
CA TYR A 150 3.44 16.44 -17.12
C TYR A 150 3.58 17.68 -18.01
N GLN A 151 4.59 18.52 -17.79
CA GLN A 151 4.89 19.65 -18.69
C GLN A 151 5.21 19.16 -20.11
N LYS A 152 6.02 18.10 -20.25
CA LYS A 152 6.30 17.49 -21.55
C LYS A 152 5.05 16.88 -22.16
N LEU A 153 4.21 16.21 -21.35
CA LEU A 153 2.98 15.60 -21.81
C LEU A 153 1.97 16.66 -22.31
N ASN A 154 1.79 17.78 -21.59
CA ASN A 154 0.96 18.89 -22.01
C ASN A 154 1.42 19.48 -23.35
N ARG A 155 2.72 19.72 -23.52
CA ARG A 155 3.28 20.22 -24.79
C ARG A 155 3.01 19.26 -25.97
N LEU A 156 2.96 17.96 -25.72
CA LEU A 156 2.55 16.98 -26.75
C LEU A 156 1.04 17.02 -26.98
N ALA A 157 0.25 17.11 -25.92
CA ALA A 157 -1.21 17.15 -25.97
C ALA A 157 -1.75 18.43 -26.64
N GLU A 158 -1.07 19.57 -26.56
CA GLU A 158 -1.44 20.81 -27.28
C GLU A 158 -1.51 20.61 -28.80
N LYS A 159 -0.69 19.69 -29.34
CA LYS A 159 -0.63 19.41 -30.77
C LYS A 159 -1.88 18.64 -31.22
N LYS A 160 -2.94 19.38 -31.55
CA LYS A 160 -4.22 18.82 -32.03
C LYS A 160 -4.06 17.80 -33.15
N TRP A 161 -3.17 18.07 -34.11
CA TRP A 161 -2.90 17.15 -35.22
C TRP A 161 -2.33 15.81 -34.73
N LEU A 162 -1.42 15.83 -33.75
CA LEU A 162 -0.80 14.63 -33.19
C LEU A 162 -1.85 13.80 -32.44
N ARG A 163 -2.68 14.45 -31.62
CA ARG A 163 -3.77 13.76 -30.90
C ARG A 163 -4.75 13.09 -31.83
N LYS A 164 -5.22 13.81 -32.86
CA LYS A 164 -6.19 13.25 -33.82
C LYS A 164 -5.56 12.15 -34.67
N LEU A 165 -4.30 12.28 -35.06
CA LEU A 165 -3.56 11.21 -35.74
C LEU A 165 -3.46 9.94 -34.87
N LEU A 166 -3.00 10.06 -33.62
CA LEU A 166 -2.90 8.92 -32.71
C LEU A 166 -4.26 8.26 -32.45
N LYS A 167 -5.33 9.05 -32.32
CA LYS A 167 -6.70 8.55 -32.19
C LYS A 167 -7.13 7.73 -33.41
N ILE A 168 -6.86 8.20 -34.63
CA ILE A 168 -7.15 7.47 -35.87
C ILE A 168 -6.35 6.16 -35.93
N CYS A 169 -5.11 6.15 -35.43
CA CYS A 169 -4.30 4.94 -35.30
C CYS A 169 -4.69 4.03 -34.13
N GLY A 170 -5.84 4.24 -33.49
CA GLY A 170 -6.34 3.40 -32.39
C GLY A 170 -5.70 3.68 -31.02
N GLN A 171 -4.98 4.79 -30.87
CA GLN A 171 -4.31 5.19 -29.62
C GLN A 171 -4.91 6.51 -29.07
N PRO A 172 -6.16 6.51 -28.58
CA PRO A 172 -6.86 7.73 -28.16
C PRO A 172 -6.36 8.33 -26.84
N LYS A 173 -5.39 7.69 -26.16
CA LYS A 173 -4.95 8.05 -24.80
C LYS A 173 -4.56 9.53 -24.67
N LEU A 174 -3.86 10.08 -25.65
CA LEU A 174 -3.45 11.50 -25.62
C LEU A 174 -4.63 12.46 -25.86
N ASP A 175 -5.65 12.04 -26.61
CA ASP A 175 -6.89 12.81 -26.82
C ASP A 175 -7.72 12.82 -25.55
N HIS A 176 -7.92 11.67 -24.90
CA HIS A 176 -8.62 11.57 -23.61
C HIS A 176 -7.89 12.34 -22.51
N TYR A 177 -6.55 12.25 -22.47
CA TYR A 177 -5.76 13.05 -21.54
C TYR A 177 -6.02 14.55 -21.72
N TYR A 178 -6.06 15.00 -22.98
CA TYR A 178 -6.33 16.41 -23.28
C TYR A 178 -7.73 16.84 -22.85
N GLU A 179 -8.74 16.02 -23.11
CA GLU A 179 -10.13 16.33 -22.79
C GLU A 179 -10.43 16.30 -21.28
N GLU A 180 -9.79 15.41 -20.52
CA GLU A 180 -10.09 15.20 -19.10
C GLU A 180 -9.15 15.92 -18.13
N TYR A 181 -7.86 16.05 -18.46
CA TYR A 181 -6.84 16.44 -17.47
C TYR A 181 -6.01 17.66 -17.85
N TYR A 182 -5.91 18.03 -19.14
CA TYR A 182 -4.96 19.05 -19.60
C TYR A 182 -5.09 20.38 -18.86
N ASP A 183 -6.31 20.92 -18.74
CA ASP A 183 -6.54 22.22 -18.07
C ASP A 183 -6.14 22.15 -16.59
N SER A 184 -6.54 21.09 -15.90
CA SER A 184 -6.22 20.89 -14.47
C SER A 184 -4.71 20.74 -14.21
N ILE A 185 -4.01 20.08 -15.14
CA ILE A 185 -2.56 19.91 -15.07
C ILE A 185 -1.85 21.21 -15.44
N SER A 186 -2.33 21.94 -16.44
CA SER A 186 -1.78 23.26 -16.80
C SER A 186 -1.83 24.21 -15.60
N GLU A 187 -3.00 24.34 -14.97
CA GLU A 187 -3.18 25.16 -13.77
C GLU A 187 -2.25 24.70 -12.63
N GLY A 188 -2.11 23.38 -12.43
CA GLY A 188 -1.20 22.84 -11.42
C GLY A 188 0.28 23.14 -11.70
N LEU A 189 0.70 23.13 -12.97
CA LEU A 189 2.06 23.46 -13.39
C LEU A 189 2.35 24.96 -13.24
N ASP A 190 1.40 25.82 -13.58
CA ASP A 190 1.54 27.28 -13.42
C ASP A 190 1.73 27.62 -11.93
N LEU A 191 0.91 27.03 -11.05
CA LEU A 191 1.03 27.20 -9.61
C LEU A 191 2.37 26.67 -9.07
N TRP A 192 2.85 25.54 -9.58
CA TRP A 192 4.14 24.98 -9.20
C TRP A 192 5.31 25.89 -9.59
N TYR A 193 5.38 26.34 -10.84
CA TYR A 193 6.54 27.07 -11.36
C TYR A 193 6.50 28.57 -11.07
N GLU A 194 5.32 29.20 -11.08
CA GLU A 194 5.20 30.65 -10.92
C GLU A 194 4.96 31.07 -9.47
N LYS A 195 4.20 30.25 -8.71
CA LYS A 195 3.78 30.60 -7.34
C LYS A 195 4.44 29.76 -6.25
N ASN A 196 5.28 28.78 -6.61
CA ASN A 196 5.89 27.81 -5.68
C ASN A 196 4.84 27.08 -4.82
N GLU A 197 3.65 26.84 -5.37
CA GLU A 197 2.55 26.19 -4.66
C GLU A 197 2.48 24.69 -5.02
N ASP A 198 2.65 23.84 -4.01
CA ASP A 198 2.60 22.39 -4.18
C ASP A 198 1.17 21.84 -4.10
N ARG A 199 0.49 21.80 -5.24
CA ARG A 199 -0.81 21.13 -5.37
C ARG A 199 -0.74 19.61 -5.57
N LEU A 200 0.44 19.07 -5.87
CA LEU A 200 0.60 17.63 -6.15
C LEU A 200 0.69 16.83 -4.86
N PHE A 201 1.53 17.27 -3.92
CA PHE A 201 1.74 16.64 -2.62
C PHE A 201 1.17 17.47 -1.46
N HIS A 202 0.52 18.59 -1.75
CA HIS A 202 -0.30 19.34 -0.79
C HIS A 202 0.44 19.89 0.43
N GLY A 203 1.76 20.06 0.34
CA GLY A 203 2.57 20.46 1.49
C GLY A 203 2.99 19.29 2.40
N ALA A 204 2.77 18.04 2.00
CA ALA A 204 3.14 16.88 2.82
C ALA A 204 4.63 16.86 3.17
N SER A 205 4.91 16.48 4.42
CA SER A 205 6.27 16.36 4.94
C SER A 205 6.99 15.07 4.49
N ALA A 206 6.23 14.03 4.16
CA ALA A 206 6.75 12.72 3.78
C ALA A 206 5.88 12.05 2.72
N VAL A 207 6.45 11.08 2.01
CA VAL A 207 5.77 10.24 1.01
C VAL A 207 6.22 8.79 1.19
N ILE A 208 5.27 7.86 1.12
CA ILE A 208 5.56 6.42 1.02
C ILE A 208 5.13 5.96 -0.37
N LEU A 209 6.05 5.35 -1.11
CA LEU A 209 5.78 4.66 -2.36
C LEU A 209 5.69 3.17 -2.07
N ILE A 210 4.57 2.57 -2.45
CA ILE A 210 4.29 1.14 -2.26
C ILE A 210 4.31 0.49 -3.64
N GLY A 211 5.25 -0.42 -3.83
CA GLY A 211 5.40 -1.22 -5.03
C GLY A 211 5.29 -2.71 -4.74
N ALA A 212 5.51 -3.50 -5.78
CA ALA A 212 5.75 -4.92 -5.64
C ALA A 212 6.75 -5.40 -6.69
N ARG A 213 7.42 -6.51 -6.38
CA ARG A 213 8.28 -7.22 -7.31
C ARG A 213 7.45 -8.06 -8.29
N PRO A 214 7.94 -8.33 -9.51
CA PRO A 214 7.15 -8.97 -10.56
C PRO A 214 6.83 -10.43 -10.27
N GLU A 215 7.50 -11.06 -9.29
CA GLU A 215 7.21 -12.43 -8.86
C GLU A 215 5.99 -12.54 -7.95
N ALA A 216 5.37 -11.42 -7.55
CA ALA A 216 4.14 -11.44 -6.77
C ALA A 216 2.98 -12.06 -7.58
N SER A 217 2.08 -12.79 -6.92
CA SER A 217 0.90 -13.34 -7.60
C SER A 217 -0.15 -12.28 -7.94
N CYS A 218 -0.31 -11.27 -7.08
CA CYS A 218 -1.28 -10.18 -7.26
C CYS A 218 -0.63 -8.83 -6.90
N PRO A 219 0.44 -8.40 -7.62
CA PRO A 219 1.33 -7.33 -7.18
C PRO A 219 0.60 -6.01 -6.91
N ARG A 220 -0.39 -5.67 -7.74
CA ARG A 220 -1.17 -4.44 -7.61
C ARG A 220 -2.11 -4.49 -6.41
N GLU A 221 -2.86 -5.58 -6.28
CA GLU A 221 -3.82 -5.77 -5.19
C GLU A 221 -3.11 -5.81 -3.84
N ASP A 222 -2.00 -6.53 -3.75
CA ASP A 222 -1.17 -6.65 -2.54
C ASP A 222 -0.69 -5.26 -2.07
N ALA A 223 -0.16 -4.45 -2.99
CA ALA A 223 0.29 -3.09 -2.69
C ALA A 223 -0.85 -2.16 -2.25
N LEU A 224 -2.04 -2.28 -2.85
CA LEU A 224 -3.21 -1.46 -2.51
C LEU A 224 -3.83 -1.87 -1.17
N LEU A 225 -3.83 -3.16 -0.82
CA LEU A 225 -4.26 -3.66 0.48
C LEU A 225 -3.32 -3.16 1.59
N ALA A 226 -2.00 -3.28 1.38
CA ALA A 226 -0.99 -2.72 2.29
C ALA A 226 -1.15 -1.20 2.43
N THR A 227 -1.41 -0.49 1.32
CA THR A 227 -1.72 0.94 1.34
C THR A 227 -2.91 1.24 2.24
N GLN A 228 -4.02 0.51 2.09
CA GLN A 228 -5.24 0.77 2.86
C GLN A 228 -5.01 0.60 4.38
N ASN A 229 -4.19 -0.36 4.81
CA ASN A 229 -3.79 -0.50 6.21
C ASN A 229 -3.03 0.73 6.71
N ILE A 230 -2.07 1.26 5.92
CA ILE A 230 -1.37 2.51 6.25
C ILE A 230 -2.36 3.67 6.39
N LEU A 231 -3.31 3.82 5.46
CA LEU A 231 -4.24 4.95 5.49
C LEU A 231 -5.11 4.95 6.75
N LEU A 232 -5.61 3.78 7.17
CA LEU A 232 -6.41 3.65 8.39
C LEU A 232 -5.58 3.85 9.66
N ALA A 233 -4.36 3.30 9.69
CA ALA A 233 -3.45 3.46 10.80
C ALA A 233 -3.03 4.92 10.99
N ALA A 234 -2.63 5.58 9.89
CA ALA A 234 -2.24 7.00 9.90
C ALA A 234 -3.38 7.88 10.44
N GLU A 235 -4.63 7.67 10.01
CA GLU A 235 -5.79 8.39 10.54
C GLU A 235 -5.92 8.20 12.06
N ASN A 236 -5.77 6.97 12.56
CA ASN A 236 -5.84 6.68 13.98
C ASN A 236 -4.66 7.25 14.79
N MET A 237 -3.51 7.46 14.13
CA MET A 237 -2.33 8.13 14.69
C MET A 237 -2.41 9.67 14.61
N GLY A 238 -3.50 10.23 14.07
CA GLY A 238 -3.69 11.68 13.89
C GLY A 238 -2.96 12.28 12.68
N LEU A 239 -2.50 11.43 11.75
CA LEU A 239 -1.88 11.83 10.50
C LEU A 239 -2.91 11.89 9.36
N GLY A 240 -2.68 12.80 8.42
CA GLY A 240 -3.41 12.91 7.17
C GLY A 240 -2.70 12.15 6.06
N THR A 241 -3.48 11.51 5.18
CA THR A 241 -2.95 10.80 4.00
C THR A 241 -3.69 11.17 2.72
N CYS A 242 -3.01 11.13 1.57
CA CYS A 242 -3.65 11.21 0.26
C CYS A 242 -2.90 10.36 -0.76
N LEU A 243 -3.65 9.55 -1.53
CA LEU A 243 -3.10 8.78 -2.65
C LEU A 243 -2.95 9.70 -3.86
N ILE A 244 -1.73 9.76 -4.41
CA ILE A 244 -1.35 10.66 -5.50
C ILE A 244 -1.28 9.87 -6.81
N GLY A 245 -2.44 9.73 -7.47
CA GLY A 245 -2.57 8.96 -8.71
C GLY A 245 -1.72 9.50 -9.87
N PHE A 246 -1.54 10.82 -9.94
CA PHE A 246 -0.68 11.45 -10.95
C PHE A 246 0.79 11.02 -10.82
N ALA A 247 1.30 10.83 -9.60
CA ALA A 247 2.66 10.35 -9.40
C ALA A 247 2.80 8.88 -9.85
N VAL A 248 1.81 8.04 -9.54
CA VAL A 248 1.78 6.62 -10.00
C VAL A 248 1.77 6.55 -11.53
N GLU A 249 0.88 7.29 -12.21
CA GLU A 249 0.80 7.26 -13.67
C GLU A 249 2.09 7.79 -14.31
N ALA A 250 2.67 8.88 -13.81
CA ALA A 250 3.94 9.39 -14.31
C ALA A 250 5.08 8.38 -14.17
N MET A 251 5.19 7.67 -13.04
CA MET A 251 6.22 6.66 -12.81
C MET A 251 6.05 5.42 -13.71
N HIS A 252 4.81 5.00 -13.99
CA HIS A 252 4.55 3.92 -14.94
C HIS A 252 4.92 4.27 -16.39
N ARG A 253 4.90 5.57 -16.73
CA ARG A 253 5.17 6.05 -18.09
C ARG A 253 6.61 6.47 -18.31
N ASP A 254 7.28 6.93 -17.26
CA ASP A 254 8.69 7.34 -17.29
C ASP A 254 9.48 6.72 -16.14
N HIS A 255 10.03 5.52 -16.42
CA HIS A 255 10.88 4.79 -15.47
C HIS A 255 12.13 5.56 -15.02
N LYS A 256 12.51 6.65 -15.70
CA LYS A 256 13.62 7.50 -15.24
C LYS A 256 13.29 8.14 -13.89
N ILE A 257 12.03 8.45 -13.63
CA ILE A 257 11.58 9.01 -12.35
C ILE A 257 11.89 8.02 -11.23
N GLN A 258 11.55 6.75 -11.41
CA GLN A 258 11.85 5.67 -10.47
C GLN A 258 13.36 5.51 -10.23
N ALA A 259 14.17 5.59 -11.29
CA ALA A 259 15.63 5.50 -11.19
C ALA A 259 16.24 6.63 -10.33
N THR A 260 15.68 7.85 -10.36
CA THR A 260 16.16 8.95 -9.51
C THR A 260 15.98 8.68 -8.01
N LEU A 261 15.00 7.86 -7.65
CA LEU A 261 14.74 7.42 -6.28
C LEU A 261 15.54 6.18 -5.89
N LYS A 262 16.42 5.68 -6.78
CA LYS A 262 17.20 4.43 -6.61
C LYS A 262 16.32 3.20 -6.39
N ILE A 263 15.07 3.24 -6.84
CA ILE A 263 14.16 2.10 -6.80
C ILE A 263 14.54 1.14 -7.94
N PRO A 264 14.73 -0.16 -7.68
CA PRO A 264 15.10 -1.13 -8.71
C PRO A 264 14.12 -1.14 -9.89
N ALA A 265 14.62 -1.20 -11.12
CA ALA A 265 13.78 -1.14 -12.33
C ALA A 265 12.80 -2.31 -12.47
N ALA A 266 13.07 -3.43 -11.82
CA ALA A 266 12.17 -4.58 -11.80
C ALA A 266 10.92 -4.34 -10.94
N GLU A 267 10.98 -3.44 -9.97
CA GLU A 267 9.84 -3.11 -9.11
C GLU A 267 8.84 -2.22 -9.84
N THR A 268 7.56 -2.44 -9.60
CA THR A 268 6.49 -1.56 -10.11
C THR A 268 5.81 -0.87 -8.92
N ILE A 269 5.71 0.47 -8.98
CA ILE A 269 5.04 1.27 -7.94
C ILE A 269 3.55 1.37 -8.24
N TYR A 270 2.71 0.82 -7.35
CA TYR A 270 1.26 0.82 -7.52
C TYR A 270 0.54 1.89 -6.71
N SER A 271 1.22 2.49 -5.73
CA SER A 271 0.66 3.50 -4.84
C SER A 271 1.73 4.49 -4.40
N VAL A 272 1.37 5.77 -4.38
CA VAL A 272 2.17 6.86 -3.82
C VAL A 272 1.26 7.60 -2.86
N ILE A 273 1.61 7.64 -1.58
CA ILE A 273 0.79 8.28 -0.54
C ILE A 273 1.57 9.39 0.17
N THR A 274 0.93 10.53 0.37
CA THR A 274 1.44 11.61 1.22
C THR A 274 1.19 11.32 2.69
N LEU A 275 2.13 11.71 3.55
CA LEU A 275 2.04 11.64 5.00
C LEU A 275 2.40 13.00 5.62
N GLY A 276 1.62 13.43 6.61
CA GLY A 276 1.84 14.67 7.35
C GLY A 276 0.75 14.92 8.38
N TYR A 277 0.91 15.95 9.20
CA TYR A 277 -0.13 16.37 10.14
C TYR A 277 -1.14 17.28 9.42
N PRO A 278 -2.45 16.99 9.48
CA PRO A 278 -3.46 17.80 8.80
C PRO A 278 -3.54 19.19 9.45
N GLU A 279 -3.67 20.24 8.64
CA GLU A 279 -3.79 21.62 9.16
C GLU A 279 -5.09 21.83 9.96
N PHE A 280 -6.14 21.08 9.62
CA PHE A 280 -7.43 21.14 10.30
C PHE A 280 -8.01 19.75 10.56
N THR A 281 -8.80 19.66 11.63
CA THR A 281 -9.54 18.45 11.98
C THR A 281 -10.94 18.48 11.39
N PHE A 282 -11.33 17.44 10.66
CA PHE A 282 -12.70 17.29 10.17
C PHE A 282 -13.65 17.03 11.34
N LYS A 283 -14.72 17.84 11.45
CA LYS A 283 -15.74 17.68 12.50
C LYS A 283 -16.78 16.60 12.17
N ARG A 284 -16.88 16.17 10.90
CA ARG A 284 -17.88 15.21 10.42
C ARG A 284 -17.31 14.34 9.29
N PRO A 285 -17.73 13.07 9.17
CA PRO A 285 -17.34 12.21 8.05
C PRO A 285 -17.94 12.73 6.72
N ALA A 286 -17.29 12.40 5.61
CA ALA A 286 -17.85 12.67 4.28
C ALA A 286 -19.08 11.81 4.02
N GLN A 287 -20.02 12.37 3.26
CA GLN A 287 -21.12 11.61 2.67
C GLN A 287 -20.60 10.75 1.52
N ARG A 288 -21.31 9.66 1.25
CA ARG A 288 -21.07 8.76 0.10
C ARG A 288 -22.27 8.79 -0.83
N ARG A 289 -22.02 8.57 -2.12
CA ARG A 289 -23.09 8.36 -3.11
C ARG A 289 -23.86 7.09 -2.76
N ARG A 290 -25.13 7.02 -3.14
CA ARG A 290 -25.94 5.80 -3.00
C ARG A 290 -25.33 4.68 -3.84
N ILE A 291 -25.34 3.46 -3.31
CA ILE A 291 -24.84 2.26 -3.98
C ILE A 291 -26.01 1.48 -4.59
N ALA A 292 -25.80 0.93 -5.78
CA ALA A 292 -26.68 -0.08 -6.36
C ALA A 292 -26.15 -1.47 -5.97
N ILE A 293 -26.98 -2.29 -5.34
CA ILE A 293 -26.64 -3.67 -4.97
C ILE A 293 -27.38 -4.59 -5.94
N ASN A 294 -26.63 -5.31 -6.76
CA ASN A 294 -27.15 -6.28 -7.69
C ASN A 294 -26.89 -7.68 -7.12
N TRP A 295 -27.95 -8.39 -6.78
CA TRP A 295 -27.89 -9.80 -6.36
C TRP A 295 -27.96 -10.67 -7.62
N ILE A 296 -26.90 -11.43 -7.88
CA ILE A 296 -26.86 -12.41 -8.97
C ILE A 296 -27.05 -13.77 -8.30
N ASN A 297 -28.25 -14.33 -8.46
CA ASN A 297 -28.62 -15.66 -7.98
C ASN A 297 -28.52 -16.67 -9.12
#